data_AF-A0A2A8BYD7-F1
#
_entry.id   AF-A0A2A8BYD7-F1
#
_cell.length_a   1.000
_cell.length_b   1.000
_cell.length_c   1.000
_cell.angle_alpha   90.00
_cell.angle_beta   90.00
_cell.angle_gamma   90.00
#
_symmetry.space_group_name_H-M   'P 1'
#
loop_
_entity.id
_entity.type
_entity.pdbx_description
1 polymer ?
#
loop_
_entity_poly.entity_id
_entity_poly.type
_entity_poly.pdbx_seq_one_letter_code
_entity_poly.pdbx_strand_id
1 'polypeptide(L)'
;MNFGQAIEALKQGKKVARKGWNGKGMFLYYVPSASYPPSTDIAKEAFGGQNVPYGAYIAMKTAQGNVVPWLASQTDVLAEDWEVIGDRKKEERIYTDRDGDRTKIYHGRSNGVYLGGEDDIVCFTNREELQSFIDMLVAAKEEMTEEVSA
;
A
#
# COMPACT_ATOMS: atom_id res chain seq x y z
N MET A 1 -7.38 -14.83 -8.11
CA MET A 1 -7.45 -13.87 -9.23
C MET A 1 -6.59 -14.43 -10.35
N ASN A 2 -6.95 -14.16 -11.60
CA ASN A 2 -6.10 -14.54 -12.73
C ASN A 2 -4.92 -13.58 -12.89
N PHE A 3 -3.96 -13.93 -13.75
CA PHE A 3 -2.78 -13.09 -13.99
C PHE A 3 -3.13 -11.68 -14.48
N GLY A 4 -4.10 -11.54 -15.39
CA GLY A 4 -4.53 -10.22 -15.90
C GLY A 4 -5.05 -9.30 -14.79
N GLN A 5 -5.87 -9.82 -13.89
CA GLN A 5 -6.35 -9.11 -12.70
C GLN A 5 -5.20 -8.71 -11.76
N ALA A 6 -4.19 -9.57 -11.62
CA ALA A 6 -3.00 -9.26 -10.83
C ALA A 6 -2.21 -8.09 -11.44
N ILE A 7 -2.07 -8.03 -12.77
CA ILE A 7 -1.45 -6.90 -13.47
C ILE A 7 -2.24 -5.60 -13.26
N GLU A 8 -3.56 -5.65 -13.35
CA GLU A 8 -4.38 -4.45 -13.09
C GLU A 8 -4.26 -3.98 -11.63
N ALA A 9 -4.22 -4.90 -10.66
CA ALA A 9 -3.97 -4.55 -9.27
C ALA A 9 -2.57 -3.92 -9.06
N LEU A 10 -1.53 -4.45 -9.71
CA LEU A 10 -0.18 -3.88 -9.67
C LEU A 10 -0.16 -2.44 -10.21
N LYS A 11 -0.83 -2.17 -11.34
CA LYS A 11 -0.94 -0.81 -11.90
C LYS A 11 -1.67 0.15 -10.97
N GLN A 12 -2.55 -0.35 -10.11
CA GLN A 12 -3.22 0.42 -9.06
C GLN A 12 -2.35 0.61 -7.79
N GLY A 13 -1.06 0.26 -7.84
CA GLY A 13 -0.13 0.39 -6.72
C GLY A 13 -0.28 -0.71 -5.66
N LYS A 14 -1.11 -1.72 -5.89
CA LYS A 14 -1.31 -2.81 -4.93
C LYS A 14 -0.16 -3.81 -4.97
N LYS A 15 0.08 -4.48 -3.84
CA LYS A 15 0.99 -5.62 -3.78
C LYS A 15 0.23 -6.89 -4.12
N VAL A 16 0.80 -7.74 -4.96
CA VAL A 16 0.20 -9.05 -5.27
C VAL A 16 1.16 -10.19 -4.99
N ALA A 17 0.63 -11.34 -4.62
CA ALA A 17 1.38 -12.56 -4.45
C ALA A 17 0.57 -13.75 -4.97
N ARG A 18 1.23 -14.88 -5.18
CA ARG A 18 0.54 -16.15 -5.35
C ARG A 18 0.22 -16.75 -3.98
N LYS A 19 -0.90 -17.47 -3.84
CA LYS A 19 -1.28 -18.15 -2.58
C LYS A 19 -0.15 -18.99 -1.97
N GLY A 20 0.65 -19.65 -2.81
CA GLY A 20 1.79 -20.47 -2.36
C GLY A 20 3.04 -19.67 -1.91
N TRP A 21 3.09 -18.36 -2.14
CA TRP A 21 4.24 -17.51 -1.80
C TRP A 21 4.15 -16.93 -0.38
N ASN A 22 2.96 -16.87 0.20
CA ASN A 22 2.68 -16.14 1.44
C ASN A 22 3.32 -16.73 2.72
N GLY A 23 4.04 -17.85 2.62
CA GLY A 23 4.87 -18.39 3.71
C GLY A 23 6.30 -17.84 3.75
N LYS A 24 6.73 -17.04 2.76
CA LYS A 24 8.11 -16.52 2.65
C LYS A 24 8.20 -14.99 2.51
N GLY A 25 7.09 -14.26 2.73
CA GLY A 25 7.06 -12.79 2.65
C GLY A 25 7.42 -12.24 1.27
N MET A 26 7.14 -13.01 0.22
CA MET A 26 7.38 -12.68 -1.19
C MET A 26 6.19 -11.96 -1.81
N PHE A 27 6.43 -10.92 -2.60
CA PHE A 27 5.37 -10.22 -3.34
C PHE A 27 5.90 -9.43 -4.51
N LEU A 28 4.98 -9.08 -5.40
CA LEU A 28 5.19 -8.19 -6.53
C LEU A 28 4.60 -6.82 -6.27
N TYR A 29 5.23 -5.79 -6.81
CA TYR A 29 4.73 -4.42 -6.83
C TYR A 29 5.20 -3.69 -8.09
N TYR A 30 4.43 -2.68 -8.52
CA TYR A 30 4.76 -1.87 -9.68
C TYR A 30 5.76 -0.76 -9.32
N VAL A 31 6.79 -0.58 -10.15
CA VAL A 31 7.74 0.52 -10.05
C VAL A 31 7.52 1.43 -11.26
N PRO A 32 7.13 2.71 -11.06
CA PRO A 32 6.95 3.65 -12.16
C PRO A 32 8.29 4.00 -12.82
N SER A 33 8.23 4.51 -14.06
CA SER A 33 9.43 5.01 -14.73
C SER A 33 10.01 6.19 -13.95
N ALA A 34 11.33 6.24 -13.85
CA ALA A 34 12.04 7.26 -13.09
C ALA A 34 13.47 7.45 -13.60
N SER A 35 14.16 8.48 -13.11
CA SER A 35 15.55 8.76 -13.47
C SER A 35 16.40 8.91 -12.21
N TYR A 36 17.52 8.19 -12.15
CA TYR A 36 18.38 8.11 -10.97
C TYR A 36 19.85 8.35 -11.33
N PRO A 37 20.69 8.85 -10.41
CA PRO A 37 22.12 8.94 -10.62
C PRO A 37 22.73 7.56 -10.97
N PRO A 38 23.74 7.52 -11.87
CA PRO A 38 24.37 6.27 -12.27
C PRO A 38 25.03 5.61 -11.06
N SER A 39 24.70 4.33 -10.83
CA SER A 39 25.21 3.55 -9.69
C SER A 39 26.45 2.73 -10.02
N THR A 40 26.89 2.72 -11.29
CA THR A 40 28.07 1.98 -11.77
C THR A 40 28.85 2.82 -12.77
N ASP A 41 30.14 2.53 -12.92
CA ASP A 41 30.98 3.21 -13.93
C ASP A 41 30.48 2.96 -15.35
N ILE A 42 29.96 1.76 -15.62
CA ILE A 42 29.34 1.41 -16.91
C ILE A 42 28.16 2.34 -17.22
N ALA A 43 27.27 2.56 -16.25
CA ALA A 43 26.14 3.46 -16.42
C ALA A 43 26.61 4.92 -16.56
N LYS A 44 27.63 5.31 -15.78
CA LYS A 44 28.22 6.64 -15.87
C LYS A 44 28.79 6.92 -17.26
N GLU A 45 29.49 5.96 -17.85
CA GLU A 45 30.04 6.07 -19.21
C GLU A 45 28.91 6.11 -20.25
N ALA A 46 27.98 5.15 -20.20
CA ALA A 46 26.90 5.02 -21.18
C ALA A 46 25.96 6.24 -21.25
N PHE A 47 25.77 6.93 -20.12
CA PHE A 47 24.88 8.09 -20.01
C PHE A 47 25.63 9.41 -19.76
N GLY A 48 26.95 9.44 -19.97
CA GLY A 48 27.75 10.67 -19.86
C GLY A 48 27.69 11.35 -18.50
N GLY A 49 27.54 10.57 -17.42
CA GLY A 49 27.39 11.05 -16.05
C GLY A 49 26.02 11.63 -15.70
N GLN A 50 25.07 11.64 -16.64
CA GLN A 50 23.69 12.08 -16.38
C GLN A 50 22.90 10.98 -15.66
N ASN A 51 21.73 11.36 -15.13
CA ASN A 51 20.81 10.38 -14.55
C ASN A 51 20.36 9.36 -15.60
N VAL A 52 20.35 8.09 -15.20
CA VAL A 52 19.94 6.96 -16.02
C VAL A 52 18.41 6.90 -16.06
N PRO A 53 17.77 6.92 -17.24
CA PRO A 53 16.31 6.79 -17.36
C PRO A 53 15.91 5.31 -17.30
N TYR A 54 15.26 4.90 -16.20
CA TYR A 54 14.71 3.57 -16.05
C TYR A 54 13.23 3.56 -16.47
N GLY A 55 12.88 2.65 -17.37
CA GLY A 55 11.48 2.38 -17.70
C GLY A 55 10.76 1.69 -16.54
N ALA A 56 9.43 1.79 -16.51
CA ALA A 56 8.61 1.11 -15.53
C ALA A 56 8.78 -0.41 -15.61
N TYR A 57 8.72 -1.07 -14.45
CA TYR A 57 8.85 -2.53 -14.34
C TYR A 57 8.09 -3.06 -13.13
N ILE A 58 7.92 -4.38 -13.08
CA ILE A 58 7.40 -5.06 -11.90
C ILE A 58 8.60 -5.53 -11.07
N ALA A 59 8.65 -5.14 -9.82
CA ALA A 59 9.66 -5.58 -8.88
C ALA A 59 9.11 -6.73 -8.03
N MET A 60 10.01 -7.62 -7.62
CA MET A 60 9.73 -8.72 -6.70
C MET A 60 10.57 -8.55 -5.44
N LYS A 61 9.92 -8.58 -4.28
CA LYS A 61 10.61 -8.91 -3.02
C LYS A 61 10.72 -10.42 -2.91
N THR A 62 11.95 -10.92 -2.88
CA THR A 62 12.23 -12.36 -2.85
C THR A 62 12.07 -12.92 -1.43
N ALA A 63 12.17 -14.26 -1.31
CA ALA A 63 12.18 -14.94 -0.02
C ALA A 63 13.43 -14.58 0.81
N GLN A 64 14.51 -14.14 0.16
CA GLN A 64 15.75 -13.72 0.79
C GLN A 64 15.70 -12.26 1.28
N GLY A 65 14.61 -11.55 0.99
CA GLY A 65 14.40 -10.17 1.44
C GLY A 65 15.02 -9.10 0.54
N ASN A 66 15.70 -9.47 -0.54
CA ASN A 66 16.17 -8.52 -1.55
C ASN A 66 15.11 -8.26 -2.63
N VAL A 67 15.33 -7.20 -3.42
CA VAL A 67 14.47 -6.82 -4.54
C VAL A 67 15.15 -7.14 -5.86
N VAL A 68 14.41 -7.71 -6.80
CA VAL A 68 14.84 -7.97 -8.18
C VAL A 68 13.76 -7.55 -9.17
N PRO A 69 14.11 -7.14 -10.40
CA PRO A 69 13.14 -7.06 -11.49
C PRO A 69 12.49 -8.43 -11.70
N TRP A 70 11.17 -8.46 -11.76
CA TRP A 70 10.43 -9.71 -11.91
C TRP A 70 10.32 -10.10 -13.38
N LEU A 71 10.63 -11.37 -13.66
CA LEU A 71 10.37 -12.00 -14.94
C LEU A 71 9.20 -12.97 -14.77
N ALA A 72 8.07 -12.69 -15.42
CA ALA A 72 6.92 -13.57 -15.39
C ALA A 72 7.23 -14.86 -16.16
N SER A 73 7.17 -16.01 -15.49
CA SER A 73 7.30 -17.31 -16.14
C SER A 73 5.97 -17.75 -16.76
N GLN A 74 6.00 -18.75 -17.64
CA GLN A 74 4.77 -19.32 -18.20
C GLN A 74 3.81 -19.85 -17.12
N THR A 75 4.34 -20.36 -16.00
CA THR A 75 3.52 -20.84 -14.89
C THR A 75 2.91 -19.69 -14.09
N ASP A 76 3.54 -18.51 -14.07
CA ASP A 76 2.97 -17.30 -13.47
C ASP A 76 1.83 -16.74 -14.33
N VAL A 77 2.04 -16.68 -15.65
CA VAL A 77 1.05 -16.14 -16.60
C VAL A 77 -0.22 -16.98 -16.63
N LEU A 78 -0.10 -18.31 -16.50
CA LEU A 78 -1.24 -19.24 -16.47
C LEU A 78 -1.81 -19.49 -15.06
N ALA A 79 -1.28 -18.82 -14.03
CA ALA A 79 -1.73 -19.02 -12.66
C ALA A 79 -3.06 -18.29 -12.38
N GLU A 80 -3.91 -18.95 -11.58
CA GLU A 80 -5.24 -18.49 -11.18
C GLU A 80 -5.33 -18.20 -9.66
N ASP A 81 -4.20 -18.34 -8.97
CA ASP A 81 -4.07 -18.23 -7.52
C ASP A 81 -3.43 -16.92 -7.06
N TRP A 82 -3.55 -15.86 -7.86
CA TRP A 82 -3.09 -14.53 -7.47
C TRP A 82 -4.02 -13.91 -6.42
N GLU A 83 -3.42 -13.19 -5.47
CA GLU A 83 -4.10 -12.46 -4.41
C GLU A 83 -3.44 -11.09 -4.18
N VAL A 84 -4.25 -10.07 -3.84
CA VAL A 84 -3.73 -8.80 -3.33
C VAL A 84 -3.36 -9.04 -1.88
N ILE A 85 -2.18 -8.61 -1.49
CA ILE A 85 -1.72 -8.70 -0.11
C ILE A 85 -1.52 -7.30 0.47
N GLY A 86 -1.79 -7.14 1.76
CA GLY A 86 -1.57 -5.86 2.45
C GLY A 86 -2.58 -4.77 2.13
N ASP A 87 -3.66 -5.07 1.40
CA ASP A 87 -4.91 -4.29 1.53
C ASP A 87 -5.38 -4.52 2.97
N ARG A 88 -4.99 -3.65 3.92
CA ARG A 88 -5.68 -3.59 5.20
C ARG A 88 -7.15 -3.37 4.84
N LYS A 89 -8.03 -4.26 5.29
CA LYS A 89 -9.46 -4.00 5.17
C LYS A 89 -9.70 -2.69 5.90
N LYS A 90 -10.25 -1.70 5.19
CA LYS A 90 -10.75 -0.48 5.80
C LYS A 90 -11.87 -0.89 6.74
N GLU A 91 -11.57 -0.95 8.04
CA GLU A 91 -12.52 -1.35 9.07
C GLU A 91 -13.14 -0.11 9.69
N GLU A 92 -14.46 -0.05 9.77
CA GLU A 92 -15.13 1.04 10.48
C GLU A 92 -14.72 1.02 11.96
N ARG A 93 -14.20 2.16 12.45
CA ARG A 93 -13.83 2.30 13.85
C ARG A 93 -14.85 3.22 14.52
N ILE A 94 -15.39 2.76 15.66
CA ILE A 94 -16.38 3.50 16.44
C ILE A 94 -15.78 3.78 17.81
N TYR A 95 -15.67 5.05 18.15
CA TYR A 95 -15.44 5.48 19.52
C TYR A 95 -16.79 5.73 20.17
N THR A 96 -16.98 5.20 21.37
CA THR A 96 -18.15 5.48 22.22
C THR A 96 -17.63 6.10 23.50
N ASP A 97 -18.14 7.26 23.87
CA ASP A 97 -17.78 7.90 25.14
C ASP A 97 -18.54 7.27 26.33
N ARG A 98 -18.42 7.88 27.51
CA ARG A 98 -19.09 7.40 28.73
C ARG A 98 -20.59 7.64 28.73
N ASP A 99 -21.06 8.64 28.01
CA ASP A 99 -22.46 9.03 27.92
C ASP A 99 -23.20 8.22 26.82
N GLY A 100 -22.44 7.50 26.00
CA GLY A 100 -22.93 6.62 24.95
C GLY A 100 -22.90 7.26 23.55
N ASP A 101 -22.36 8.47 23.45
CA ASP A 101 -22.27 9.19 22.18
C ASP A 101 -21.21 8.56 21.30
N ARG A 102 -21.56 8.40 20.01
CA ARG A 102 -20.76 7.63 19.05
C ARG A 102 -20.13 8.56 18.05
N THR A 103 -18.79 8.54 18.02
CA THR A 103 -18.02 9.12 16.93
C THR A 103 -17.55 8.00 16.01
N LYS A 104 -17.90 8.11 14.73
CA LYS A 104 -17.51 7.12 13.72
C LYS A 104 -16.36 7.67 12.87
N ILE A 105 -15.37 6.81 12.66
CA ILE A 105 -14.30 7.04 11.69
C ILE A 105 -14.69 6.32 10.40
N TYR A 106 -15.03 7.13 9.39
CA TYR A 106 -15.37 6.63 8.05
C TYR A 106 -14.13 6.59 7.15
N HIS A 107 -14.05 5.54 6.34
CA HIS A 107 -13.04 5.40 5.30
C HIS A 107 -13.67 5.76 3.95
N GLY A 108 -13.20 6.84 3.32
CA GLY A 108 -13.75 7.32 2.05
C GLY A 108 -13.56 6.33 0.87
N ARG A 109 -14.44 6.45 -0.14
CA ARG A 109 -14.33 5.74 -1.43
C ARG A 109 -13.09 6.16 -2.24
N SER A 110 -12.69 7.41 -2.11
CA SER A 110 -11.50 8.01 -2.72
C SER A 110 -10.79 8.88 -1.68
N ASN A 111 -9.72 8.33 -1.10
CA ASN A 111 -8.66 9.01 -0.35
C ASN A 111 -9.08 10.00 0.74
N GLY A 112 -9.44 9.47 1.91
CA GLY A 112 -9.62 10.26 3.14
C GLY A 112 -10.22 9.48 4.30
N VAL A 113 -9.97 9.98 5.52
CA VAL A 113 -10.63 9.55 6.75
C VAL A 113 -11.47 10.72 7.26
N TYR A 114 -12.73 10.48 7.60
CA TYR A 114 -13.66 11.53 8.06
C TYR A 114 -14.29 11.14 9.40
N LEU A 115 -14.46 12.13 10.27
CA LEU A 115 -15.19 12.00 11.54
C LEU A 115 -16.64 12.41 11.31
N GLY A 116 -17.58 11.66 11.87
CA GLY A 116 -18.98 12.07 11.94
C GLY A 116 -19.59 11.72 13.30
N GLY A 117 -20.33 12.68 13.86
CA GLY A 117 -21.16 12.55 15.06
C GLY A 117 -22.61 12.99 14.79
N GLU A 118 -23.52 12.70 15.74
CA GLU A 118 -24.91 13.18 15.68
C GLU A 118 -25.03 14.64 16.17
N ASP A 119 -24.14 15.08 17.06
CA ASP A 119 -24.02 16.46 17.54
C ASP A 119 -22.53 16.74 17.86
N ASP A 120 -21.88 17.62 17.09
CA ASP A 120 -20.42 17.82 17.16
C ASP A 120 -19.97 18.54 18.45
N ILE A 121 -19.45 17.80 19.43
CA ILE A 121 -18.27 18.08 20.28
C ILE A 121 -17.88 16.76 20.99
N VAL A 122 -16.70 16.21 20.69
CA VAL A 122 -16.12 15.07 21.43
C VAL A 122 -15.36 15.61 22.64
N CYS A 123 -15.80 15.26 23.85
CA CYS A 123 -15.14 15.64 25.10
C CYS A 123 -14.35 14.46 25.69
N PHE A 124 -13.11 14.73 26.13
CA PHE A 124 -12.27 13.73 26.81
C PHE A 124 -12.16 14.07 28.29
N THR A 125 -12.48 13.12 29.16
CA THR A 125 -12.45 13.32 30.62
C THR A 125 -11.12 12.90 31.25
N ASN A 126 -10.31 12.12 30.52
CA ASN A 126 -9.01 11.64 30.98
C ASN A 126 -8.05 11.33 29.82
N ARG A 127 -6.78 11.05 30.18
CA ARG A 127 -5.71 10.80 29.22
C ARG A 127 -5.88 9.49 28.44
N GLU A 128 -6.48 8.47 29.02
CA GLU A 128 -6.67 7.17 28.36
C GLU A 128 -7.71 7.26 27.24
N GLU A 129 -8.80 8.01 27.47
CA GLU A 129 -9.83 8.31 26.46
C GLU A 129 -9.25 9.08 25.27
N LEU A 130 -8.46 10.12 25.54
CA LEU A 130 -7.77 10.87 24.49
C LEU A 130 -6.76 9.99 23.74
N GLN A 131 -6.01 9.14 24.45
CA GLN A 131 -5.03 8.26 23.83
C GLN A 131 -5.68 7.22 22.92
N SER A 132 -6.78 6.60 23.35
CA SER A 132 -7.54 5.63 22.55
C SER A 132 -8.03 6.26 21.24
N PHE A 133 -8.54 7.50 21.31
CA PHE A 133 -8.93 8.25 20.12
C PHE A 133 -7.75 8.59 19.20
N ILE A 134 -6.61 9.01 19.76
CA ILE A 134 -5.37 9.27 19.01
C ILE A 134 -4.89 8.00 18.28
N ASP A 135 -4.86 6.86 18.97
CA ASP A 135 -4.42 5.59 18.39
C ASP A 135 -5.31 5.18 17.21
N MET A 136 -6.63 5.39 17.33
CA MET A 136 -7.58 5.19 16.23
C MET A 136 -7.29 6.10 15.03
N LEU A 137 -6.97 7.38 15.27
CA LEU A 137 -6.61 8.32 14.19
C LEU A 137 -5.28 7.97 13.52
N VAL A 138 -4.28 7.55 14.30
CA VAL A 138 -2.98 7.12 13.78
C VAL A 138 -3.14 5.89 12.89
N ALA A 139 -3.89 4.88 13.35
CA ALA A 139 -4.19 3.70 12.55
C ALA A 139 -4.91 4.05 11.25
N ALA A 140 -5.88 4.97 11.30
CA ALA A 140 -6.61 5.42 10.12
C ALA A 140 -5.72 6.20 9.13
N LYS A 141 -4.78 7.02 9.63
CA LYS A 141 -3.78 7.71 8.80
C LYS A 141 -2.92 6.73 8.01
N GLU A 142 -2.46 5.64 8.64
CA GLU A 142 -1.63 4.63 7.97
C GLU A 142 -2.35 3.89 6.83
N GLU A 143 -3.69 3.91 6.82
CA GLU A 143 -4.54 3.28 5.81
C GLU A 143 -4.86 4.19 4.62
N MET A 144 -4.42 5.45 4.67
CA MET A 144 -4.56 6.40 3.57
C MET A 144 -3.59 6.04 2.44
N THR A 145 -4.11 5.86 1.23
CA THR A 145 -3.31 5.77 -0.01
C THR A 145 -3.13 7.17 -0.58
N GLU A 146 -1.88 7.57 -0.86
CA GLU A 146 -1.61 8.82 -1.59
C GLU A 146 -2.05 8.66 -3.04
N GLU A 147 -2.85 9.61 -3.52
CA GLU A 147 -3.20 9.71 -4.93
C GLU A 147 -1.95 10.16 -5.69
N VAL A 148 -1.33 9.25 -6.45
CA VAL A 148 -0.23 9.63 -7.35
C VAL A 148 -0.86 10.43 -8.49
N SER A 149 -0.79 11.76 -8.42
CA SER A 149 -1.20 12.64 -9.50
C SER A 149 -0.32 12.36 -10.73
N ALA A 150 -0.94 11.86 -11.79
CA ALA A 150 -0.34 11.70 -13.11
C ALA A 150 -0.12 13.06 -13.80
#